data_AF-A0A0M4KXR2-F1
#
_entry.id   AF-A0A0M4KXR2-F1
#
_cell.length_a   1.000
_cell.length_b   1.000
_cell.length_c   1.000
_cell.angle_alpha   90.00
_cell.angle_beta   90.00
_cell.angle_gamma   90.00
#
_symmetry.space_group_name_H-M   'P 1'
#
loop_
_entity.id
_entity.type
_entity.pdbx_description
1 polymer ?
#
loop_
_entity_poly.entity_id
_entity_poly.type
_entity_poly.pdbx_seq_one_letter_code
_entity_poly.pdbx_strand_id
1 'polypeptide(L)'
;MGSTTALWFAIEEAFADVDALCVEARAAELALERKKREEAAVRSLGRGRAAAVEEDAPRVERAEKDRRSARAAELAKDLAFQDAHPGGADFVKLRARVRQRLVWLKGQLSSTLPEHEVHYVLFPIVVHFDELVRLVSRGATTRWEPLQSELYDVDNGGELFYTRLEERLRQEETPPIVFEVFYFCLSDGFQGMYQGDTKKIAEYKARVDLRIPKKPIADADDGPEGAPVELVRFPWLYYAAALGAMVGLYAVLTWIGGSL
;
A
#
# COMPACT_ATOMS: atom_id res chain seq x y z
N MET A 1 0.35 6.18 26.00
CA MET A 1 0.36 6.50 24.56
C MET A 1 -0.60 7.66 24.35
N GLY A 2 -0.24 8.69 23.59
CA GLY A 2 -1.12 9.84 23.35
C GLY A 2 -2.36 9.42 22.54
N SER A 3 -3.50 10.05 22.79
CA SER A 3 -4.79 9.75 22.11
C SER A 3 -4.65 9.77 20.58
N THR A 4 -3.86 10.71 20.05
CA THR A 4 -3.58 10.85 18.61
C THR A 4 -2.82 9.65 18.04
N THR A 5 -1.89 9.05 18.80
CA THR A 5 -1.15 7.87 18.37
C THR A 5 -2.07 6.66 18.23
N ALA A 6 -3.03 6.49 19.13
CA ALA A 6 -4.02 5.41 19.06
C ALA A 6 -4.95 5.58 17.84
N LEU A 7 -5.35 6.81 17.52
CA LEU A 7 -6.14 7.09 16.31
C LEU A 7 -5.36 6.75 15.03
N TRP A 8 -4.08 7.10 14.97
CA TRP A 8 -3.27 6.79 13.79
C TRP A 8 -3.11 5.27 13.59
N PHE A 9 -2.86 4.51 14.65
CA PHE A 9 -2.84 3.05 14.55
C PHE A 9 -4.15 2.50 14.00
N ALA A 10 -5.30 3.04 14.42
CA ALA A 10 -6.59 2.60 13.91
C ALA A 10 -6.78 2.89 12.41
N ILE A 11 -6.33 4.07 11.95
CA ILE A 11 -6.38 4.44 10.54
C ILE A 11 -5.44 3.55 9.72
N GLU A 12 -4.18 3.38 10.14
CA GLU A 12 -3.21 2.51 9.47
C GLU A 12 -3.70 1.07 9.37
N GLU A 13 -4.23 0.52 10.46
CA GLU A 13 -4.80 -0.83 10.48
C GLU A 13 -5.99 -0.94 9.51
N ALA A 14 -6.85 0.08 9.42
CA ALA A 14 -7.94 0.09 8.47
C ALA A 14 -7.46 0.12 7.01
N PHE A 15 -6.41 0.88 6.71
CA PHE A 15 -5.82 0.90 5.38
C PHE A 15 -5.12 -0.42 5.05
N ALA A 16 -4.39 -1.01 6.00
CA ALA A 16 -3.74 -2.30 5.81
C ALA A 16 -4.75 -3.42 5.51
N ASP A 17 -5.87 -3.45 6.24
CA ASP A 17 -6.94 -4.41 6.02
C ASP A 17 -7.60 -4.25 4.65
N VAL A 18 -7.89 -3.00 4.24
CA VAL A 18 -8.50 -2.71 2.93
C VAL A 18 -7.52 -2.92 1.78
N ASP A 19 -6.23 -2.63 1.96
CA ASP A 19 -5.18 -2.95 1.00
C ASP A 19 -5.09 -4.46 0.78
N ALA A 20 -5.05 -5.26 1.85
CA ALA A 20 -5.02 -6.71 1.76
C ALA A 20 -6.25 -7.27 1.02
N LEU A 21 -7.43 -6.73 1.31
CA LEU A 21 -8.68 -7.02 0.63
C LEU A 21 -8.64 -6.72 -0.87
N CYS A 22 -8.13 -5.55 -1.26
CA CYS A 22 -8.00 -5.15 -2.65
C CYS A 22 -6.96 -5.99 -3.39
N VAL A 23 -5.85 -6.36 -2.73
CA VAL A 23 -4.83 -7.28 -3.28
C VAL A 23 -5.42 -8.67 -3.52
N GLU A 24 -6.17 -9.21 -2.56
CA GLU A 24 -6.87 -10.49 -2.67
C GLU A 24 -7.85 -10.47 -3.86
N ALA A 25 -8.71 -9.45 -3.92
CA ALA A 25 -9.66 -9.31 -5.01
C ALA A 25 -8.95 -9.15 -6.38
N ARG A 26 -7.87 -8.36 -6.46
CA ARG A 26 -7.12 -8.21 -7.71
C ARG A 26 -6.43 -9.51 -8.13
N ALA A 27 -5.91 -10.29 -7.17
CA ALA A 27 -5.32 -11.58 -7.43
C ALA A 27 -6.36 -12.56 -8.01
N ALA A 28 -7.58 -12.56 -7.46
CA ALA A 28 -8.67 -13.40 -7.94
C ALA A 28 -9.07 -13.04 -9.39
N GLU A 29 -9.17 -11.76 -9.72
CA GLU A 29 -9.42 -11.32 -11.10
C GLU A 29 -8.29 -11.71 -12.06
N LEU A 30 -7.02 -11.54 -11.65
CA LEU A 30 -5.86 -11.95 -12.45
C LEU A 30 -5.82 -13.46 -12.70
N ALA A 31 -6.14 -14.27 -11.69
CA ALA A 31 -6.26 -15.72 -11.82
C ALA A 31 -7.34 -16.11 -12.85
N LEU A 32 -8.51 -15.46 -12.78
CA LEU A 32 -9.59 -15.68 -13.74
C LEU A 32 -9.21 -15.25 -15.16
N GLU A 33 -8.58 -14.08 -15.32
CA GLU A 33 -8.07 -13.59 -16.62
C GLU A 33 -7.07 -14.60 -17.22
N ARG A 34 -6.16 -15.13 -16.41
CA ARG A 34 -5.17 -16.12 -16.83
C ARG A 34 -5.83 -17.42 -17.29
N LYS A 35 -6.76 -17.96 -16.50
CA LYS A 35 -7.53 -19.17 -16.86
C LYS A 35 -8.27 -18.98 -18.20
N LYS A 36 -8.95 -17.83 -18.37
CA LYS A 36 -9.63 -17.50 -19.64
C LYS A 36 -8.67 -17.43 -20.83
N ARG A 37 -7.46 -16.87 -20.64
CA ARG A 37 -6.41 -16.82 -21.69
C ARG A 37 -5.89 -18.21 -22.02
N GLU A 38 -5.65 -19.06 -21.03
CA GLU A 38 -5.20 -20.45 -21.24
C GLU A 38 -6.28 -21.27 -21.97
N GLU A 39 -7.55 -21.17 -21.57
CA GLU A 39 -8.68 -21.81 -22.26
C GLU A 39 -8.84 -21.29 -23.70
N ALA A 40 -8.62 -20.00 -23.95
CA ALA A 40 -8.64 -19.42 -25.29
C ALA A 40 -7.45 -19.90 -26.13
N ALA A 41 -6.26 -20.01 -25.53
CA ALA A 41 -5.07 -20.54 -26.19
C ALA A 41 -5.26 -22.00 -26.59
N VAL A 42 -5.77 -22.85 -25.71
CA VAL A 42 -6.12 -24.25 -26.01
C VAL A 42 -7.16 -24.32 -27.14
N ARG A 43 -8.19 -23.48 -27.10
CA ARG A 43 -9.18 -23.38 -28.19
C ARG A 43 -8.55 -22.94 -29.52
N SER A 44 -7.58 -22.03 -29.49
CA SER A 44 -6.85 -21.54 -30.66
C SER A 44 -5.81 -22.52 -31.20
N LEU A 45 -5.26 -23.41 -30.38
CA LEU A 45 -4.41 -24.50 -30.87
C LEU A 45 -5.19 -25.49 -31.77
N GLY A 46 -6.53 -25.50 -31.64
CA GLY A 46 -7.43 -26.19 -32.57
C GLY A 46 -7.80 -25.39 -33.85
N ARG A 47 -7.42 -24.12 -33.97
CA ARG A 47 -7.68 -23.25 -35.14
C ARG A 47 -6.50 -22.29 -35.36
N GLY A 48 -5.67 -22.55 -36.38
CA GLY A 48 -4.43 -21.83 -36.73
C GLY A 48 -4.30 -20.34 -36.31
N ARG A 49 -3.08 -20.01 -35.85
CA ARG A 49 -2.65 -18.87 -35.02
C ARG A 49 -2.69 -17.48 -35.68
N ALA A 50 -3.03 -16.44 -34.90
CA ALA A 50 -2.57 -15.07 -35.09
C ALA A 50 -2.35 -14.36 -33.74
N ALA A 51 -1.26 -13.59 -33.65
CA ALA A 51 -0.74 -12.95 -32.44
C ALA A 51 -1.28 -11.53 -32.24
N ALA A 52 -1.31 -11.07 -30.98
CA ALA A 52 -1.60 -9.68 -30.63
C ALA A 52 -0.44 -9.06 -29.84
N VAL A 53 -0.14 -7.82 -30.21
CA VAL A 53 0.92 -6.92 -29.74
C VAL A 53 0.44 -6.18 -28.48
N GLU A 54 1.37 -5.90 -27.57
CA GLU A 54 1.12 -5.18 -26.30
C GLU A 54 1.79 -3.80 -26.35
N GLU A 55 1.07 -2.76 -25.94
CA GLU A 55 1.46 -1.34 -26.01
C GLU A 55 1.68 -0.81 -24.58
N ASP A 56 2.79 -0.09 -24.38
CA ASP A 56 3.41 0.22 -23.06
C ASP A 56 3.17 1.68 -22.63
N ALA A 57 3.02 1.93 -21.32
CA ALA A 57 2.75 3.26 -20.71
C ALA A 57 3.68 3.54 -19.48
N PRO A 58 3.89 4.81 -19.07
CA PRO A 58 5.17 5.29 -18.51
C PRO A 58 5.39 5.09 -16.98
N ARG A 59 6.61 5.41 -16.54
CA ARG A 59 7.45 4.60 -15.62
C ARG A 59 7.54 5.07 -14.15
N VAL A 60 6.84 6.12 -13.71
CA VAL A 60 7.05 6.71 -12.37
C VAL A 60 5.86 6.53 -11.41
N GLU A 61 4.61 6.51 -11.91
CA GLU A 61 3.42 6.06 -11.17
C GLU A 61 3.37 4.53 -10.97
N ARG A 62 4.29 3.83 -11.65
CA ARG A 62 4.51 2.39 -11.60
C ARG A 62 4.82 1.96 -10.15
N ALA A 63 5.73 2.58 -9.41
CA ALA A 63 6.31 1.96 -8.20
C ALA A 63 5.34 1.44 -7.10
N GLU A 64 4.27 2.15 -6.73
CA GLU A 64 3.32 1.69 -5.68
C GLU A 64 2.12 0.92 -6.22
N LYS A 65 1.57 1.37 -7.35
CA LYS A 65 0.62 0.58 -8.14
C LYS A 65 1.24 -0.77 -8.52
N ASP A 66 2.54 -0.80 -8.74
CA ASP A 66 3.37 -1.98 -9.00
C ASP A 66 3.57 -2.81 -7.76
N ARG A 67 3.71 -2.24 -6.55
CA ARG A 67 3.79 -3.05 -5.31
C ARG A 67 2.50 -3.81 -5.08
N ARG A 68 1.34 -3.13 -5.11
CA ARG A 68 0.02 -3.79 -4.98
C ARG A 68 -0.21 -4.79 -6.11
N SER A 69 0.06 -4.38 -7.35
CA SER A 69 -0.10 -5.24 -8.52
C SER A 69 0.85 -6.43 -8.50
N ALA A 70 2.08 -6.28 -8.01
CA ALA A 70 3.06 -7.35 -7.88
C ALA A 70 2.65 -8.35 -6.80
N ARG A 71 2.23 -7.86 -5.62
CA ARG A 71 1.68 -8.72 -4.56
C ARG A 71 0.46 -9.50 -5.06
N ALA A 72 -0.46 -8.84 -5.76
CA ALA A 72 -1.62 -9.49 -6.35
C ALA A 72 -1.24 -10.51 -7.44
N ALA A 73 -0.27 -10.17 -8.31
CA ALA A 73 0.21 -11.06 -9.35
C ALA A 73 0.94 -12.29 -8.78
N GLU A 74 1.65 -12.14 -7.67
CA GLU A 74 2.29 -13.26 -6.98
C GLU A 74 1.24 -14.17 -6.34
N LEU A 75 0.28 -13.60 -5.60
CA LEU A 75 -0.81 -14.36 -5.01
C LEU A 75 -1.66 -15.09 -6.07
N ALA A 76 -1.88 -14.47 -7.22
CA ALA A 76 -2.63 -15.07 -8.33
C ALA A 76 -1.97 -16.34 -8.91
N LYS A 77 -0.68 -16.59 -8.64
CA LYS A 77 0.03 -17.80 -9.10
C LYS A 77 -0.23 -19.01 -8.18
N ASP A 78 -0.68 -18.78 -6.95
CA ASP A 78 -0.94 -19.83 -5.98
C ASP A 78 -2.16 -20.66 -6.41
N LEU A 79 -1.98 -21.98 -6.55
CA LEU A 79 -3.02 -22.91 -6.98
C LEU A 79 -4.16 -23.03 -5.94
N ALA A 80 -3.82 -23.08 -4.65
CA ALA A 80 -4.84 -23.15 -3.59
C ALA A 80 -5.69 -21.88 -3.57
N PHE A 81 -5.08 -20.73 -3.85
CA PHE A 81 -5.79 -19.47 -3.99
C PHE A 81 -6.74 -19.47 -5.20
N GLN A 82 -6.28 -19.98 -6.34
CA GLN A 82 -7.10 -20.10 -7.57
C GLN A 82 -8.33 -21.01 -7.35
N ASP A 83 -8.13 -22.15 -6.69
CA ASP A 83 -9.21 -23.10 -6.38
C ASP A 83 -10.26 -22.49 -5.43
N ALA A 84 -9.84 -21.61 -4.53
CA ALA A 84 -10.73 -20.87 -3.64
C ALA A 84 -11.53 -19.75 -4.35
N HIS A 85 -11.04 -19.25 -5.49
CA HIS A 85 -11.63 -18.13 -6.25
C HIS A 85 -11.91 -18.48 -7.72
N PRO A 86 -12.69 -19.54 -8.02
CA PRO A 86 -12.84 -20.04 -9.39
C PRO A 86 -13.58 -19.06 -10.33
N GLY A 87 -14.33 -18.12 -9.75
CA GLY A 87 -15.15 -17.13 -10.47
C GLY A 87 -14.58 -15.71 -10.47
N GLY A 88 -13.36 -15.49 -9.96
CA GLY A 88 -12.81 -14.15 -9.73
C GLY A 88 -13.18 -13.58 -8.37
N ALA A 89 -13.11 -12.26 -8.24
CA ALA A 89 -13.38 -11.56 -6.99
C ALA A 89 -14.87 -11.52 -6.64
N ASP A 90 -15.20 -11.83 -5.39
CA ASP A 90 -16.53 -11.58 -4.84
C ASP A 90 -16.63 -10.13 -4.33
N PHE A 91 -17.10 -9.24 -5.21
CA PHE A 91 -17.26 -7.82 -4.90
C PHE A 91 -18.35 -7.55 -3.85
N VAL A 92 -19.32 -8.45 -3.66
CA VAL A 92 -20.34 -8.30 -2.60
C VAL A 92 -19.70 -8.54 -1.24
N LYS A 93 -18.92 -9.63 -1.11
CA LYS A 93 -18.15 -9.93 0.10
C LYS A 93 -17.09 -8.86 0.38
N LEU A 94 -16.38 -8.40 -0.66
CA LEU A 94 -15.43 -7.29 -0.55
C LEU A 94 -16.11 -6.04 0.01
N ARG A 95 -17.26 -5.65 -0.56
CA ARG A 95 -18.01 -4.46 -0.13
C ARG A 95 -18.42 -4.55 1.33
N ALA A 96 -18.97 -5.71 1.73
CA ALA A 96 -19.38 -5.95 3.11
C ALA A 96 -18.19 -5.80 4.08
N ARG A 97 -17.00 -6.32 3.73
CA ARG A 97 -15.79 -6.21 4.55
C ARG A 97 -15.25 -4.79 4.63
N VAL A 98 -15.18 -4.06 3.51
CA VAL A 98 -14.73 -2.65 3.51
C VAL A 98 -15.69 -1.80 4.34
N ARG A 99 -17.00 -1.97 4.17
CA ARG A 99 -18.02 -1.30 4.98
C ARG A 99 -17.85 -1.61 6.47
N GLN A 100 -17.67 -2.88 6.84
CA GLN A 100 -17.45 -3.26 8.24
C GLN A 100 -16.22 -2.57 8.81
N ARG A 101 -15.14 -2.46 8.03
CA ARG A 101 -13.92 -1.77 8.47
C ARG A 101 -14.14 -0.27 8.63
N LEU A 102 -14.90 0.38 7.76
CA LEU A 102 -15.28 1.79 7.89
C LEU A 102 -16.16 2.04 9.12
N VAL A 103 -17.12 1.15 9.41
CA VAL A 103 -17.95 1.24 10.62
C VAL A 103 -17.10 1.11 11.88
N TRP A 104 -16.19 0.13 11.90
CA TRP A 104 -15.23 -0.02 12.99
C TRP A 104 -14.36 1.23 13.17
N LEU A 105 -13.84 1.78 12.07
CA LEU A 105 -12.97 2.96 12.09
C LEU A 105 -13.73 4.18 12.59
N LYS A 106 -14.96 4.39 12.12
CA LYS A 106 -15.84 5.45 12.63
C LYS A 106 -16.00 5.33 14.16
N GLY A 107 -16.22 4.12 14.67
CA GLY A 107 -16.30 3.88 16.12
C GLY A 107 -15.02 4.27 16.88
N GLN A 108 -13.84 3.96 16.33
CA GLN A 108 -12.56 4.39 16.90
C GLN A 108 -12.41 5.92 16.89
N LEU A 109 -12.70 6.56 15.76
CA LEU A 109 -12.60 8.02 15.62
C LEU A 109 -13.57 8.74 16.58
N SER A 110 -14.83 8.31 16.65
CA SER A 110 -15.86 8.89 17.51
C SER A 110 -15.58 8.75 19.02
N SER A 111 -14.68 7.86 19.41
CA SER A 111 -14.26 7.75 20.82
C SER A 111 -13.39 8.92 21.30
N THR A 112 -12.75 9.64 20.35
CA THR A 112 -11.75 10.66 20.64
C THR A 112 -12.06 12.01 20.00
N LEU A 113 -12.67 12.01 18.81
CA LEU A 113 -12.94 13.21 18.02
C LEU A 113 -14.43 13.59 18.08
N PRO A 114 -14.77 14.89 18.02
CA PRO A 114 -16.16 15.33 17.86
C PRO A 114 -16.71 14.93 16.49
N GLU A 115 -18.04 14.77 16.39
CA GLU A 115 -18.75 14.27 15.20
C GLU A 115 -18.32 14.96 13.89
N HIS A 116 -18.15 16.28 13.91
CA HIS A 116 -17.76 17.05 12.72
C HIS A 116 -16.32 16.75 12.27
N GLU A 117 -15.39 16.53 13.19
CA GLU A 117 -14.01 16.13 12.87
C GLU A 117 -13.95 14.69 12.37
N VAL A 118 -14.74 13.78 12.97
CA VAL A 118 -14.91 12.41 12.46
C VAL A 118 -15.35 12.45 11.01
N HIS A 119 -16.32 13.30 10.66
CA HIS A 119 -16.78 13.47 9.30
C HIS A 119 -15.66 13.97 8.36
N TYR A 120 -14.86 14.95 8.78
CA TYR A 120 -13.74 15.48 7.98
C TYR A 120 -12.60 14.47 7.78
N VAL A 121 -12.33 13.61 8.77
CA VAL A 121 -11.32 12.56 8.69
C VAL A 121 -11.83 11.36 7.87
N LEU A 122 -13.06 10.92 8.10
CA LEU A 122 -13.57 9.69 7.50
C LEU A 122 -13.89 9.85 6.02
N PHE A 123 -14.34 11.04 5.59
CA PHE A 123 -14.68 11.27 4.18
C PHE A 123 -13.53 10.98 3.20
N PRO A 124 -12.33 11.57 3.33
CA PRO A 124 -11.23 11.28 2.39
C PRO A 124 -10.81 9.81 2.41
N ILE A 125 -11.00 9.11 3.53
CA ILE A 125 -10.73 7.66 3.65
C ILE A 125 -11.76 6.86 2.85
N VAL A 126 -13.05 7.16 2.96
CA VAL A 126 -14.11 6.48 2.20
C VAL A 126 -13.91 6.65 0.70
N VAL A 127 -13.67 7.88 0.25
CA VAL A 127 -13.43 8.18 -1.16
C VAL A 127 -12.19 7.44 -1.68
N HIS A 128 -11.12 7.38 -0.88
CA HIS A 128 -9.91 6.63 -1.24
C HIS A 128 -10.17 5.12 -1.33
N PHE A 129 -10.91 4.54 -0.39
CA PHE A 129 -11.25 3.12 -0.44
C PHE A 129 -12.10 2.77 -1.66
N ASP A 130 -13.05 3.62 -2.06
CA ASP A 130 -13.78 3.45 -3.31
C ASP A 130 -12.87 3.50 -4.53
N GLU A 131 -11.87 4.39 -4.55
CA GLU A 131 -10.88 4.44 -5.62
C GLU A 131 -10.01 3.18 -5.67
N LEU A 132 -9.55 2.67 -4.51
CA LEU A 132 -8.79 1.43 -4.43
C LEU A 132 -9.58 0.25 -5.02
N VAL A 133 -10.86 0.11 -4.66
CA VAL A 133 -11.71 -0.97 -5.22
C VAL A 133 -11.97 -0.77 -6.71
N ARG A 134 -12.16 0.47 -7.17
CA ARG A 134 -12.28 0.77 -8.60
C ARG A 134 -11.03 0.37 -9.39
N LEU A 135 -9.84 0.47 -8.79
CA LEU A 135 -8.59 0.03 -9.42
C LEU A 135 -8.49 -1.51 -9.53
N VAL A 136 -9.14 -2.26 -8.64
CA VAL A 136 -9.20 -3.73 -8.70
C VAL A 136 -9.89 -4.20 -9.97
N SER A 137 -11.04 -3.60 -10.29
CA SER A 137 -11.94 -4.05 -11.36
C SER A 137 -11.50 -3.70 -12.77
N ARG A 138 -10.60 -2.73 -12.97
CA ARG A 138 -10.06 -2.28 -14.29
C ARG A 138 -11.11 -2.22 -15.42
N GLY A 139 -12.34 -1.79 -15.12
CA GLY A 139 -13.41 -1.66 -16.12
C GLY A 139 -14.19 -2.94 -16.44
N ALA A 140 -13.98 -4.04 -15.72
CA ALA A 140 -15.01 -5.06 -15.62
C ALA A 140 -16.29 -4.37 -15.12
N THR A 141 -17.45 -4.65 -15.74
CA THR A 141 -18.77 -4.17 -15.35
C THR A 141 -19.08 -4.65 -13.93
N THR A 142 -18.51 -3.96 -12.96
CA THR A 142 -18.50 -4.35 -11.57
C THR A 142 -19.70 -3.69 -10.94
N ARG A 143 -20.54 -4.48 -10.29
CA ARG A 143 -21.63 -4.00 -9.42
C ARG A 143 -21.05 -3.44 -8.11
N TRP A 144 -19.98 -2.66 -8.17
CA TRP A 144 -19.52 -1.90 -7.00
C TRP A 144 -20.36 -0.66 -6.91
N GLU A 145 -21.32 -0.68 -5.99
CA GLU A 145 -22.02 0.52 -5.56
C GLU A 145 -21.12 1.27 -4.58
N PRO A 146 -20.65 2.49 -4.94
CA PRO A 146 -19.70 3.23 -4.13
C PRO A 146 -20.17 3.43 -2.68
N LEU A 147 -19.24 3.36 -1.74
CA LEU A 147 -19.55 3.62 -0.33
C LEU A 147 -19.72 5.11 -0.06
N GLN A 148 -19.10 5.99 -0.86
CA GLN A 148 -19.30 7.43 -0.83
C GLN A 148 -20.76 7.84 -1.13
N SER A 149 -21.47 7.15 -2.03
CA SER A 149 -22.87 7.47 -2.33
C SER A 149 -23.77 7.02 -1.17
N GLU A 150 -23.53 5.83 -0.62
CA GLU A 150 -24.27 5.34 0.54
C GLU A 150 -24.03 6.19 1.82
N LEU A 151 -22.79 6.56 2.10
CA LEU A 151 -22.40 7.18 3.37
C LEU A 151 -22.47 8.71 3.35
N TYR A 152 -22.34 9.33 2.18
CA TYR A 152 -22.25 10.79 2.04
C TYR A 152 -23.16 11.38 0.95
N ASP A 153 -23.95 10.56 0.24
CA ASP A 153 -24.79 11.00 -0.89
C ASP A 153 -23.97 11.72 -1.98
N VAL A 154 -22.80 11.16 -2.29
CA VAL A 154 -21.80 11.71 -3.21
C VAL A 154 -21.46 10.70 -4.30
N ASP A 155 -21.53 11.12 -5.56
CA ASP A 155 -21.08 10.33 -6.71
C ASP A 155 -19.72 10.77 -7.28
N ASN A 156 -19.32 12.03 -7.05
CA ASN A 156 -18.10 12.65 -7.55
C ASN A 156 -17.03 12.87 -6.46
N GLY A 157 -16.81 11.90 -5.57
CA GLY A 157 -15.88 12.09 -4.45
C GLY A 157 -14.45 12.40 -4.85
N GLY A 158 -14.00 11.94 -6.03
CA GLY A 158 -12.69 12.31 -6.57
C GLY A 158 -12.48 13.81 -6.78
N GLU A 159 -13.54 14.56 -7.08
CA GLU A 159 -13.54 16.02 -7.15
C GLU A 159 -13.73 16.63 -5.76
N LEU A 160 -14.74 16.14 -5.01
CA LEU A 160 -15.04 16.66 -3.68
C LEU A 160 -13.91 16.47 -2.67
N PHE A 161 -13.04 15.48 -2.87
CA PHE A 161 -11.81 15.31 -2.09
C PHE A 161 -10.97 16.59 -2.12
N TYR A 162 -10.66 17.10 -3.31
CA TYR A 162 -9.84 18.29 -3.47
C TYR A 162 -10.61 19.56 -3.12
N THR A 163 -11.92 19.62 -3.42
CA THR A 163 -12.77 20.74 -3.00
C THR A 163 -12.80 20.90 -1.48
N ARG A 164 -13.01 19.81 -0.73
CA ARG A 164 -12.99 19.84 0.73
C ARG A 164 -11.60 20.13 1.27
N LEU A 165 -10.55 19.59 0.65
CA LEU A 165 -9.18 19.92 1.01
C LEU A 165 -8.88 21.42 0.88
N GLU A 166 -9.29 22.04 -0.23
CA GLU A 166 -9.16 23.49 -0.45
C GLU A 166 -9.91 24.30 0.59
N GLU A 167 -11.13 23.91 0.92
CA GLU A 167 -11.90 24.55 1.99
C GLU A 167 -11.19 24.48 3.34
N ARG A 168 -10.62 23.32 3.68
CA ARG A 168 -9.86 23.13 4.92
C ARG A 168 -8.58 23.94 4.93
N LEU A 169 -7.85 24.00 3.82
CA LEU A 169 -6.63 24.80 3.69
C LEU A 169 -6.87 26.31 3.90
N ARG A 170 -8.08 26.81 3.58
CA ARG A 170 -8.48 28.20 3.86
C ARG A 170 -8.87 28.46 5.31
N GLN A 171 -9.14 27.42 6.11
CA GLN A 171 -9.57 27.56 7.49
C GLN A 171 -8.40 27.36 8.45
N GLU A 172 -8.05 28.42 9.18
CA GLU A 172 -6.91 28.41 10.11
C GLU A 172 -7.10 27.42 11.26
N GLU A 173 -8.33 27.23 11.73
CA GLU A 173 -8.70 26.39 12.88
C GLU A 173 -8.87 24.90 12.53
N THR A 174 -8.61 24.49 11.27
CA THR A 174 -8.72 23.06 10.91
C THR A 174 -7.74 22.21 11.72
N PRO A 175 -8.20 21.15 12.41
CA PRO A 175 -7.34 20.28 13.21
C PRO A 175 -6.26 19.58 12.36
N PRO A 176 -5.02 19.43 12.88
CA PRO A 176 -3.91 18.80 12.17
C PRO A 176 -4.22 17.41 11.60
N ILE A 177 -4.92 16.57 12.35
CA ILE A 177 -5.25 15.19 11.96
C ILE A 177 -6.02 15.13 10.62
N VAL A 178 -6.82 16.15 10.31
CA VAL A 178 -7.52 16.23 9.02
C VAL A 178 -6.51 16.34 7.88
N PHE A 179 -5.52 17.24 8.00
CA PHE A 179 -4.46 17.41 7.02
C PHE A 179 -3.56 16.17 6.92
N GLU A 180 -3.23 15.55 8.05
CA GLU A 180 -2.44 14.31 8.07
C GLU A 180 -3.12 13.19 7.27
N VAL A 181 -4.44 13.04 7.40
CA VAL A 181 -5.22 12.03 6.65
C VAL A 181 -5.29 12.35 5.17
N PHE A 182 -5.52 13.61 4.78
CA PHE A 182 -5.44 14.02 3.37
C PHE A 182 -4.06 13.74 2.77
N TYR A 183 -3.00 14.11 3.50
CA TYR A 183 -1.62 13.85 3.08
C TYR A 183 -1.35 12.35 2.94
N PHE A 184 -1.86 11.55 3.87
CA PHE A 184 -1.72 10.11 3.86
C PHE A 184 -2.41 9.49 2.65
N CYS A 185 -3.68 9.82 2.37
CA CYS A 185 -4.36 9.32 1.16
C CYS A 185 -3.59 9.67 -0.12
N LEU A 186 -3.11 10.92 -0.25
CA LEU A 186 -2.29 11.35 -1.41
C LEU A 186 -0.93 10.65 -1.47
N SER A 187 -0.37 10.26 -0.32
CA SER A 187 0.89 9.51 -0.25
C SER A 187 0.70 8.03 -0.52
N ASP A 188 -0.47 7.48 -0.22
CA ASP A 188 -0.85 6.10 -0.50
C ASP A 188 -1.26 5.87 -1.97
N GLY A 189 -1.40 6.95 -2.73
CA GLY A 189 -1.60 6.92 -4.18
C GLY A 189 -2.99 7.37 -4.65
N PHE A 190 -3.77 8.05 -3.81
CA PHE A 190 -5.04 8.67 -4.22
C PHE A 190 -4.81 9.68 -5.36
N GLN A 191 -5.62 9.60 -6.41
CA GLN A 191 -5.55 10.50 -7.56
C GLN A 191 -6.81 11.33 -7.73
N GLY A 192 -8.00 10.73 -7.59
CA GLY A 192 -9.28 11.40 -7.77
C GLY A 192 -9.40 12.06 -9.16
N MET A 193 -9.85 13.31 -9.18
CA MET A 193 -10.01 14.08 -10.43
C MET A 193 -8.70 14.40 -11.16
N TYR A 194 -7.54 14.30 -10.49
CA TYR A 194 -6.22 14.59 -11.05
C TYR A 194 -5.49 13.32 -11.52
N GLN A 195 -6.23 12.29 -11.92
CA GLN A 195 -5.66 11.08 -12.52
C GLN A 195 -4.74 11.43 -13.70
N GLY A 196 -3.46 11.04 -13.60
CA GLY A 196 -2.42 11.35 -14.59
C GLY A 196 -1.75 12.74 -14.45
N ASP A 197 -2.19 13.58 -13.52
CA ASP A 197 -1.55 14.87 -13.20
C ASP A 197 -0.79 14.81 -11.86
N THR A 198 0.35 14.11 -11.90
CA THR A 198 1.28 13.96 -10.76
C THR A 198 1.79 15.28 -10.22
N LYS A 199 1.90 16.32 -11.07
CA LYS A 199 2.37 17.65 -10.65
C LYS A 199 1.34 18.31 -9.74
N LYS A 200 0.06 18.24 -10.11
CA LYS A 200 -1.02 18.80 -9.29
C LYS A 200 -1.14 18.08 -7.95
N ILE A 201 -1.04 16.75 -7.96
CA ILE A 201 -1.03 15.95 -6.72
C ILE A 201 0.15 16.36 -5.81
N ALA A 202 1.36 16.52 -6.37
CA ALA A 202 2.53 16.95 -5.61
C ALA A 202 2.37 18.38 -5.04
N GLU A 203 1.76 19.29 -5.78
CA GLU A 203 1.43 20.65 -5.30
C GLU A 203 0.50 20.60 -4.09
N TYR A 204 -0.55 19.78 -4.14
CA TYR A 204 -1.45 19.57 -3.00
C TYR A 204 -0.72 18.99 -1.80
N LYS A 205 0.09 17.94 -1.99
CA LYS A 205 0.89 17.35 -0.90
C LYS A 205 1.78 18.38 -0.22
N ALA A 206 2.46 19.24 -0.99
CA ALA A 206 3.32 20.29 -0.44
C ALA A 206 2.52 21.31 0.38
N ARG A 207 1.36 21.74 -0.11
CA ARG A 207 0.49 22.69 0.62
C ARG A 207 -0.05 22.11 1.93
N VAL A 208 -0.36 20.82 1.94
CA VAL A 208 -0.83 20.12 3.14
C VAL A 208 0.31 19.91 4.15
N ASP A 209 1.52 19.56 3.70
CA ASP A 209 2.69 19.39 4.59
C ASP A 209 2.99 20.65 5.41
N LEU A 210 2.78 21.84 4.83
CA LEU A 210 2.97 23.11 5.53
C LEU A 210 1.99 23.34 6.70
N ARG A 211 0.87 22.62 6.73
CA ARG A 211 -0.17 22.72 7.77
C ARG A 211 -0.04 21.65 8.85
N ILE A 212 0.79 20.64 8.64
CA ILE A 212 1.02 19.57 9.62
C ILE A 212 2.10 20.04 10.61
N PRO A 213 1.81 20.06 11.93
CA PRO A 213 2.81 20.43 12.93
C PRO A 213 3.99 19.46 12.87
N LYS A 214 5.17 19.97 12.50
CA LYS A 214 6.41 19.21 12.62
C LYS A 214 6.74 19.20 14.10
N LYS A 215 6.49 18.08 14.77
CA LYS A 215 6.99 17.88 16.14
C LYS A 215 8.47 18.23 16.09
N PRO A 216 8.95 19.22 16.87
CA PRO A 216 10.38 19.42 16.99
C PRO A 216 10.93 18.06 17.35
N ILE A 217 11.84 17.55 16.53
CA ILE A 217 12.80 16.59 17.04
C ILE A 217 13.41 17.40 18.16
N ALA A 218 12.99 17.13 19.41
CA ALA A 218 13.80 17.57 20.53
C ALA A 218 15.16 17.02 20.14
N ASP A 219 16.10 17.93 19.82
CA ASP A 219 17.49 17.59 19.72
C ASP A 219 17.69 16.61 20.85
N ALA A 220 18.00 15.36 20.48
CA ALA A 220 18.11 14.28 21.44
C ALA A 220 18.90 14.87 22.58
N ASP A 221 18.26 14.93 23.76
CA ASP A 221 18.83 15.47 24.99
C ASP A 221 20.34 15.32 24.89
N ASP A 222 21.08 16.44 24.92
CA ASP A 222 22.54 16.47 25.05
C ASP A 222 22.96 15.87 26.42
N GLY A 223 22.27 14.80 26.87
CA GLY A 223 22.83 13.78 27.73
C GLY A 223 24.15 13.33 27.11
N PRO A 224 25.15 13.08 27.97
CA PRO A 224 26.56 13.18 27.62
C PRO A 224 26.83 12.42 26.33
N GLU A 225 27.08 13.19 25.28
CA GLU A 225 27.66 12.82 23.99
C GLU A 225 27.62 11.31 23.79
N GLY A 226 26.47 10.81 23.28
CA GLY A 226 26.23 9.39 23.08
C GLY A 226 27.50 8.75 22.53
N ALA A 227 28.12 7.90 23.36
CA ALA A 227 29.43 7.34 23.09
C ALA A 227 29.48 6.92 21.62
N PRO A 228 30.50 7.33 20.85
CA PRO A 228 30.56 7.07 19.43
C PRO A 228 30.22 5.61 19.22
N VAL A 229 29.20 5.33 18.41
CA VAL A 229 28.80 3.96 18.09
C VAL A 229 30.09 3.27 17.65
N GLU A 230 30.61 2.42 18.53
CA GLU A 230 31.88 1.75 18.31
C GLU A 230 31.58 0.77 17.18
N LEU A 231 31.82 1.23 15.94
CA LEU A 231 31.84 0.40 14.76
C LEU A 231 32.87 -0.67 15.06
N VAL A 232 32.40 -1.81 15.57
CA VAL A 232 33.25 -2.93 15.97
C VAL A 232 34.15 -3.20 14.78
N ARG A 233 35.43 -2.91 14.97
CA ARG A 233 36.43 -3.02 13.91
C ARG A 233 36.38 -4.46 13.41
N PHE A 234 35.99 -4.64 12.15
CA PHE A 234 35.70 -5.95 11.57
C PHE A 234 36.84 -6.94 11.93
N PRO A 235 36.54 -8.10 12.57
CA PRO A 235 37.53 -8.89 13.31
C PRO A 235 38.41 -9.74 12.38
N TRP A 236 39.19 -9.10 11.51
CA TRP A 236 40.04 -9.72 10.49
C TRP A 236 41.04 -10.72 11.07
N LEU A 237 41.49 -10.52 12.32
CA LEU A 237 42.39 -11.44 13.03
C LEU A 237 41.77 -12.83 13.21
N TYR A 238 40.47 -12.91 13.51
CA TYR A 238 39.77 -14.20 13.65
C TYR A 238 39.69 -14.94 12.31
N TYR A 239 39.41 -14.22 11.21
CA TYR A 239 39.37 -14.80 9.87
C TYR A 239 40.77 -15.20 9.37
N ALA A 240 41.79 -14.40 9.66
CA ALA A 240 43.19 -14.74 9.33
C ALA A 240 43.68 -15.96 10.11
N ALA A 241 43.34 -16.06 11.40
CA ALA A 241 43.66 -17.23 12.21
C ALA A 241 42.94 -18.49 11.72
N ALA A 242 41.64 -18.39 11.38
CA ALA A 242 40.88 -19.50 10.81
C ALA A 242 41.45 -19.97 9.46
N LEU A 243 41.82 -19.02 8.59
CA LEU A 243 42.48 -19.34 7.32
C LEU A 243 43.83 -20.01 7.53
N GLY A 244 44.64 -19.51 8.46
CA GLY A 244 45.92 -20.11 8.85
C GLY A 244 45.76 -21.53 9.38
N ALA A 245 44.75 -21.78 10.22
CA ALA A 245 44.45 -23.12 10.74
C ALA A 245 44.05 -24.09 9.61
N MET A 246 43.24 -23.65 8.65
CA MET A 246 42.86 -24.45 7.49
C MET A 246 44.06 -24.80 6.61
N VAL A 247 44.93 -23.82 6.33
CA VAL A 247 46.15 -24.05 5.54
C VAL A 247 47.13 -24.96 6.27
N GLY A 248 47.31 -24.78 7.58
CA GLY A 248 48.15 -25.62 8.41
C GLY A 248 47.67 -27.07 8.44
N LEU A 249 46.36 -27.28 8.65
CA LEU A 249 45.76 -28.61 8.61
C LEU A 249 45.94 -29.27 7.23
N TYR A 250 45.72 -28.52 6.15
CA TYR A 250 45.93 -29.02 4.79
C TYR A 250 47.39 -29.42 4.53
N ALA A 251 48.36 -28.62 5.00
CA ALA A 251 49.78 -28.93 4.86
C ALA A 251 50.17 -30.18 5.66
N VAL A 252 49.62 -30.37 6.87
CA VAL A 252 49.85 -31.57 7.68
C VAL A 252 49.25 -32.80 7.01
N LEU A 253 48.01 -32.72 6.51
CA LEU A 253 47.35 -33.83 5.83
C LEU A 253 48.08 -34.22 4.53
N THR A 254 48.57 -33.25 3.76
CA THR A 254 49.33 -33.52 2.53
C THR A 254 50.73 -34.06 2.82
N TRP A 255 51.39 -33.63 3.91
CA TRP A 255 52.68 -34.19 4.34
C TRP A 255 52.57 -35.63 4.83
N ILE A 256 51.54 -35.95 5.62
CA ILE A 256 51.25 -37.32 6.08
C ILE A 256 50.85 -38.20 4.89
N GLY A 257 50.03 -37.69 3.96
CA GLY A 257 49.61 -38.42 2.76
C GLY A 257 50.73 -38.62 1.73
N GLY A 258 51.76 -37.78 1.73
CA GLY A 258 52.92 -37.89 0.84
C GLY A 258 54.12 -38.67 1.42
N SER A 259 54.05 -39.08 2.69
CA SER A 259 55.08 -39.87 3.38
C SER A 259 54.70 -41.35 3.56
N LEU A 260 53.61 -41.78 2.91
CA LEU A 260 53.11 -43.15 2.84
C LEU A 260 53.34 -43.76 1.44
#